data_AF-A0A366ZR55-F1
#
_entry.id   AF-A0A366ZR55-F1
#
_cell.length_a   1.000
_cell.length_b   1.000
_cell.length_c   1.000
_cell.angle_alpha   90.00
_cell.angle_beta   90.00
_cell.angle_gamma   90.00
#
_symmetry.space_group_name_H-M   'P 1'
#
loop_
_entity.id
_entity.type
_entity.pdbx_description
1 polymer ?
#
loop_
_entity_poly.entity_id
_entity_poly.type
_entity_poly.pdbx_seq_one_letter_code
_entity_poly.pdbx_strand_id
1 'polypeptide(L)'
;MTPTVVLPVLIGGLYAAGLYLMLDRSLTRVLLGFLLLGNATNLLLLSAGGPAGLAPLLGYAEPEQMSDPLPQALILTAIVITFAASAFLLALIYRSWRLVREESVGIDEEDRRVAARSGQDADEIDPDQLAPEDRPAGHADSLHGPHVEEPDGHLAVPSDDVDLARPRGGAR
;
A
#
# COMPACT_ATOMS: atom_id res chain seq x y z
N MET A 1 -1.09 22.72 47.37
CA MET A 1 -0.95 21.43 46.65
C MET A 1 0.29 21.52 45.79
N THR A 2 1.25 20.60 45.95
CA THR A 2 2.46 20.57 45.13
C THR A 2 2.06 20.18 43.69
N PRO A 3 2.31 21.02 42.67
CA PRO A 3 2.00 20.64 41.30
C PRO A 3 2.92 19.48 40.91
N THR A 4 2.36 18.28 40.82
CA THR A 4 3.12 17.08 40.45
C THR A 4 3.36 17.08 38.94
N VAL A 5 4.61 17.33 38.53
CA VAL A 5 5.02 17.44 37.12
C VAL A 5 4.97 16.10 36.37
N VAL A 6 4.83 14.98 37.10
CA VAL A 6 4.85 13.63 36.56
C VAL A 6 3.75 13.39 35.52
N LEU A 7 2.52 13.82 35.80
CA LEU A 7 1.38 13.57 34.90
C LEU A 7 1.52 14.33 33.56
N PRO A 8 1.83 15.64 33.54
CA PRO A 8 2.12 16.36 32.30
C PRO A 8 3.28 15.75 31.49
N VAL A 9 4.35 15.32 32.15
CA VAL A 9 5.51 14.68 31.48
C VAL A 9 5.11 13.35 30.86
N LEU A 10 4.32 12.53 31.56
CA LEU A 10 3.77 11.29 31.00
C LEU A 10 2.90 11.56 29.78
N ILE A 11 1.98 12.52 29.86
CA ILE A 11 1.10 12.89 28.73
C ILE A 11 1.95 13.34 27.53
N GLY A 12 2.91 14.24 27.75
CA GLY A 12 3.83 14.70 26.70
C GLY A 12 4.65 13.55 26.09
N GLY A 13 5.13 12.61 26.92
CA GLY A 13 5.85 11.43 26.47
C GLY A 13 4.98 10.49 25.62
N LEU A 14 3.73 10.26 26.02
CA LEU A 14 2.78 9.46 25.23
C LEU A 14 2.46 10.15 23.89
N TYR A 15 2.27 11.47 23.87
CA TYR A 15 2.10 12.22 22.61
C TYR A 15 3.32 12.13 21.72
N ALA A 16 4.53 12.30 22.26
CA ALA A 16 5.77 12.21 21.50
C ALA A 16 5.95 10.82 20.89
N ALA A 17 5.76 9.75 21.68
CA ALA A 17 5.83 8.38 21.20
C ALA A 17 4.73 8.06 20.18
N GLY A 18 3.49 8.49 20.43
CA GLY A 18 2.37 8.27 19.53
C GLY A 18 2.52 8.96 18.18
N LEU A 19 2.93 10.24 18.19
CA LEU A 19 3.23 11.00 16.96
C LEU A 19 4.42 10.40 16.21
N TYR A 20 5.47 9.98 16.92
CA TYR A 20 6.63 9.32 16.32
C TYR A 20 6.23 8.05 15.57
N LEU A 21 5.37 7.20 16.17
CA LEU A 21 4.88 5.99 15.53
C LEU A 21 3.93 6.27 14.36
N MET A 22 3.16 7.37 14.41
CA MET A 22 2.29 7.81 13.31
C MET A 22 3.06 8.26 12.06
N LEU A 23 4.30 8.72 12.23
CA LEU A 23 5.18 9.13 11.13
C LEU A 23 5.85 7.94 10.43
N ASP A 24 5.63 6.71 10.90
CA ASP A 24 6.23 5.51 10.32
C ASP A 24 5.48 5.05 9.04
N ARG A 25 6.20 4.35 8.16
CA ARG A 25 5.66 3.76 6.93
C ARG A 25 4.83 2.50 7.21
N SER A 26 5.07 1.82 8.33
CA SER A 26 4.32 0.62 8.68
C SER A 26 2.92 0.98 9.20
N LEU A 27 1.86 0.55 8.50
CA LEU A 27 0.48 0.80 8.91
C LEU A 27 0.16 0.25 10.31
N THR A 28 0.77 -0.86 10.71
CA THR A 28 0.64 -1.40 12.07
C THR A 28 1.23 -0.44 13.11
N ARG A 29 2.36 0.20 12.81
CA ARG A 29 2.96 1.21 13.69
C ARG A 29 2.10 2.47 13.76
N VAL A 30 1.53 2.90 12.63
CA VAL A 30 0.55 4.01 12.59
C VAL A 30 -0.66 3.70 13.47
N LEU A 31 -1.21 2.48 13.41
CA LEU A 31 -2.30 2.03 14.29
C LEU A 31 -1.89 2.13 15.76
N LEU A 32 -0.75 1.57 16.15
CA LEU A 32 -0.24 1.67 17.53
C LEU A 32 -0.04 3.12 17.97
N GLY A 33 0.44 4.00 17.08
CA GLY A 33 0.55 5.43 17.32
C GLY A 33 -0.80 6.08 17.62
N PHE A 34 -1.83 5.73 16.86
CA PHE A 34 -3.20 6.22 17.07
C PHE A 34 -3.76 5.76 18.43
N LEU A 35 -3.51 4.50 18.82
CA LEU A 35 -3.89 3.99 20.14
C LEU A 35 -3.16 4.74 21.26
N LEU A 36 -1.86 4.99 21.13
CA LEU A 36 -1.09 5.76 22.11
C LEU A 36 -1.63 7.19 22.25
N LEU A 37 -1.93 7.86 21.13
CA LEU A 37 -2.50 9.21 21.13
C LEU A 37 -3.90 9.28 21.75
N GLY A 38 -4.74 8.28 21.49
CA GLY A 38 -6.04 8.16 22.16
C GLY A 38 -5.88 8.08 23.67
N ASN A 39 -4.96 7.26 24.16
CA ASN A 39 -4.65 7.18 25.59
C ASN A 39 -4.08 8.49 26.14
N ALA A 40 -3.17 9.15 25.43
CA ALA A 40 -2.61 10.45 25.82
C ALA A 40 -3.72 11.51 25.97
N THR A 41 -4.65 11.55 25.02
CA THR A 41 -5.80 12.48 25.01
C THR A 41 -6.75 12.20 26.16
N ASN A 42 -7.01 10.92 26.48
CA ASN A 42 -7.83 10.55 27.64
C ASN A 42 -7.20 11.02 28.96
N LEU A 43 -5.88 10.86 29.12
CA LEU A 43 -5.15 11.36 30.29
C LEU A 43 -5.13 12.90 30.34
N LEU A 44 -5.04 13.56 29.18
CA LEU A 44 -5.12 15.01 29.08
C LEU A 44 -6.48 15.54 29.55
N LEU A 45 -7.58 14.93 29.08
CA LEU A 45 -8.93 15.26 29.52
C LEU A 45 -9.11 15.00 31.02
N LEU A 46 -8.58 13.89 31.53
CA LEU A 46 -8.62 13.60 32.98
C LEU A 46 -7.87 14.67 33.77
N SER A 47 -6.71 15.11 33.30
CA SER A 47 -5.93 16.18 33.93
C SER A 47 -6.65 17.53 33.93
N ALA A 48 -7.57 17.76 32.98
CA ALA A 48 -8.39 18.98 32.93
C ALA A 48 -9.56 18.96 33.94
N GLY A 49 -9.96 17.79 34.44
CA GLY A 49 -11.10 17.62 35.35
C GLY A 49 -10.87 17.98 36.81
N GLY A 50 -9.70 18.53 37.14
CA GLY A 50 -9.42 19.05 38.48
C GLY A 50 -9.03 17.98 39.52
N PRO A 51 -9.14 18.31 40.82
CA PRO A 51 -8.76 17.41 41.90
C PRO A 51 -9.55 16.10 41.90
N ALA A 52 -8.93 15.03 42.38
CA ALA A 52 -9.61 13.75 42.57
C ALA A 52 -10.74 13.91 43.61
N GLY A 53 -11.97 13.63 43.20
CA GLY A 53 -13.15 13.55 44.04
C GLY A 53 -13.77 12.15 44.01
N LEU A 54 -14.92 12.00 44.67
CA LEU A 54 -15.75 10.81 44.63
C LEU A 54 -16.47 10.67 43.28
N ALA A 55 -16.99 9.47 43.01
CA ALA A 55 -17.73 9.21 41.78
C ALA A 55 -18.96 10.14 41.70
N PRO A 56 -19.23 10.78 40.54
CA PRO A 56 -20.37 11.69 40.35
C PRO A 56 -21.67 10.89 40.19
N LEU A 57 -22.09 10.24 41.26
CA LEU A 57 -23.30 9.42 41.35
C LEU A 57 -24.23 10.07 42.39
N LEU A 58 -25.47 10.36 41.96
CA LEU A 58 -26.49 10.93 42.84
C LEU A 58 -26.77 10.00 44.02
N GLY A 59 -26.74 10.54 45.22
CA GLY A 59 -26.99 9.80 46.47
C GLY A 59 -25.78 9.04 47.04
N TYR A 60 -24.60 9.12 46.39
CA TYR A 60 -23.38 8.48 46.88
C TYR A 60 -22.45 9.43 47.66
N ALA A 61 -22.37 10.70 47.23
CA ALA A 61 -21.51 11.73 47.82
C ALA A 61 -22.22 13.08 47.80
N GLU A 62 -21.75 14.04 48.60
CA GLU A 62 -22.18 15.43 48.47
C GLU A 62 -21.60 16.06 47.18
N PRO A 63 -22.32 16.96 46.48
CA PRO A 63 -21.87 17.53 45.21
C PRO A 63 -20.47 18.17 45.25
N GLU A 64 -20.09 18.75 46.39
CA GLU A 64 -18.80 19.40 46.62
C GLU A 64 -17.62 18.42 46.69
N GLN A 65 -17.91 17.13 46.92
CA GLN A 65 -16.91 16.07 47.01
C GLN A 65 -16.82 15.27 45.72
N MET A 66 -17.71 15.50 44.75
CA MET A 66 -17.73 14.77 43.47
C MET A 66 -16.66 15.27 42.51
N SER A 67 -16.10 14.35 41.72
CA SER A 67 -15.28 14.71 40.56
C SER A 67 -16.16 15.33 39.46
N ASP A 68 -15.59 16.19 38.61
CA ASP A 68 -16.31 16.78 37.48
C ASP A 68 -16.81 15.68 36.51
N PRO A 69 -18.14 15.56 36.28
CA PRO A 69 -18.69 14.55 35.37
C PRO A 69 -18.44 14.88 33.89
N LEU A 70 -18.16 16.13 33.53
CA LEU A 70 -18.03 16.55 32.13
C LEU A 70 -16.81 15.89 31.45
N PRO A 71 -15.58 15.98 31.99
CA PRO A 71 -14.43 15.28 31.41
C PRO A 71 -14.62 13.76 31.34
N GLN A 72 -15.34 13.16 32.30
CA GLN A 72 -15.60 11.71 32.30
C GLN A 72 -16.46 11.29 31.13
N ALA A 73 -17.54 12.03 30.83
CA ALA A 73 -18.38 11.79 29.67
C ALA A 73 -17.61 11.99 28.35
N LEU A 74 -16.74 13.00 28.29
CA LEU A 74 -15.88 13.24 27.13
C LEU A 74 -14.87 12.10 26.90
N ILE A 75 -14.26 11.57 27.97
CA ILE A 75 -13.34 10.43 27.89
C ILE A 75 -14.04 9.18 27.36
N LEU A 76 -15.26 8.88 27.84
CA LEU A 76 -16.02 7.74 27.33
C LEU A 76 -16.28 7.87 25.82
N THR A 77 -16.64 9.07 25.37
CA THR A 77 -16.84 9.36 23.94
C THR A 77 -15.55 9.21 23.15
N ALA A 78 -14.43 9.74 23.67
CA ALA A 78 -13.12 9.64 23.05
C ALA A 78 -12.64 8.18 22.91
N ILE A 79 -12.92 7.33 23.91
CA ILE A 79 -12.61 5.89 23.86
C ILE A 79 -13.36 5.22 22.71
N VAL A 80 -14.67 5.50 22.57
CA VAL A 80 -15.50 4.90 21.50
C VAL A 80 -15.03 5.36 20.12
N ILE A 81 -14.73 6.64 19.94
CA ILE A 81 -14.19 7.19 18.68
C ILE A 81 -12.85 6.53 18.35
N THR A 82 -11.94 6.44 19.33
CA THR A 82 -10.62 5.82 19.14
C THR A 82 -10.77 4.34 18.77
N PHE A 83 -11.69 3.62 19.41
CA PHE A 83 -11.97 2.23 19.09
C PHE A 83 -12.53 2.08 17.67
N ALA A 84 -13.52 2.89 17.28
CA ALA A 84 -14.10 2.86 15.95
C ALA A 84 -13.06 3.18 14.86
N ALA A 85 -12.26 4.23 15.05
CA ALA A 85 -11.17 4.58 14.14
C ALA A 85 -10.12 3.46 14.07
N SER A 86 -9.74 2.87 15.21
CA SER A 86 -8.77 1.77 15.26
C SER A 86 -9.29 0.52 14.54
N ALA A 87 -10.56 0.16 14.73
CA ALA A 87 -11.20 -0.95 14.03
C ALA A 87 -11.25 -0.69 12.52
N PHE A 88 -11.56 0.53 12.11
CA PHE A 88 -11.54 0.94 10.72
C PHE A 88 -10.12 0.86 10.11
N LEU A 89 -9.10 1.42 10.77
CA LEU A 89 -7.71 1.29 10.33
C LEU A 89 -7.28 -0.17 10.27
N LEU A 90 -7.65 -0.99 11.26
CA LEU A 90 -7.35 -2.42 11.26
C LEU A 90 -7.99 -3.14 10.06
N ALA A 91 -9.23 -2.80 9.72
CA ALA A 91 -9.90 -3.33 8.54
C ALA A 91 -9.19 -2.91 7.24
N LEU A 92 -8.71 -1.66 7.15
CA LEU A 92 -7.90 -1.20 6.01
C LEU A 92 -6.56 -1.93 5.92
N ILE A 93 -5.88 -2.14 7.05
CA ILE A 93 -4.64 -2.91 7.13
C ILE A 93 -4.87 -4.33 6.62
N TYR A 94 -5.92 -4.98 7.11
CA TYR A 94 -6.29 -6.32 6.67
C TYR A 94 -6.62 -6.36 5.17
N ARG A 95 -7.40 -5.39 4.68
CA ARG A 95 -7.75 -5.28 3.26
C ARG A 95 -6.52 -5.07 2.38
N SER A 96 -5.62 -4.18 2.78
CA SER A 96 -4.37 -3.92 2.07
C SER A 96 -3.50 -5.18 2.00
N TRP A 97 -3.35 -5.90 3.11
CA TRP A 97 -2.60 -7.16 3.15
C TRP A 97 -3.22 -8.23 2.24
N ARG A 98 -4.55 -8.36 2.23
CA ARG A 98 -5.27 -9.28 1.33
C ARG A 98 -4.99 -8.98 -0.14
N LEU A 99 -5.05 -7.71 -0.53
CA LEU A 99 -4.81 -7.29 -1.92
C LEU A 99 -3.37 -7.58 -2.37
N VAL A 100 -2.37 -7.22 -1.55
CA VAL A 100 -0.96 -7.49 -1.86
C VAL A 100 -0.67 -8.99 -1.92
N ARG A 101 -1.35 -9.81 -1.11
CA ARG A 101 -1.21 -11.26 -1.14
C ARG A 101 -1.84 -11.88 -2.40
N GLU A 102 -2.99 -11.37 -2.83
CA GLU A 102 -3.69 -11.88 -4.01
C GLU A 102 -2.95 -11.54 -5.31
N GLU A 103 -2.14 -10.48 -5.31
CA GLU A 103 -1.25 -10.10 -6.41
C GLU A 103 0.00 -11.00 -6.55
N SER A 104 0.32 -11.86 -5.57
CA SER A 104 1.42 -12.82 -5.74
C SER A 104 0.98 -13.98 -6.63
N VAL A 105 1.08 -13.79 -7.94
CA VAL A 105 0.97 -14.88 -8.92
C VAL A 105 2.13 -15.85 -8.66
N GLY A 106 1.82 -17.13 -8.48
CA GLY A 106 2.83 -18.16 -8.27
C GLY A 106 3.61 -18.39 -9.56
N ILE A 107 4.93 -18.60 -9.44
CA ILE A 107 5.76 -18.98 -10.59
C ILE A 107 5.28 -20.34 -11.10
N ASP A 108 4.63 -20.35 -12.26
CA ASP A 108 4.13 -21.56 -12.88
C ASP A 108 5.15 -22.15 -13.88
N GLU A 109 4.76 -23.23 -14.55
CA GLU A 109 5.63 -23.89 -15.52
C GLU A 109 5.89 -22.99 -16.75
N GLU A 110 4.96 -22.09 -17.07
CA GLU A 110 5.09 -21.16 -18.19
C GLU A 110 6.13 -20.07 -17.87
N ASP A 111 6.14 -19.51 -16.66
CA ASP A 111 7.18 -18.60 -16.21
C ASP A 111 8.58 -19.24 -16.29
N ARG A 112 8.69 -20.55 -15.99
CA ARG A 112 9.94 -21.29 -16.15
C ARG A 112 10.32 -21.51 -17.60
N ARG A 113 9.35 -21.75 -18.49
CA ARG A 113 9.58 -21.87 -19.93
C ARG A 113 10.05 -20.55 -20.53
N VAL A 114 9.43 -19.43 -20.14
CA VAL A 114 9.83 -18.07 -20.54
C VAL A 114 11.21 -17.71 -19.99
N ALA A 115 11.51 -18.01 -18.72
CA ALA A 115 12.84 -17.78 -18.15
C ALA A 115 13.93 -18.69 -18.75
N ALA A 116 13.56 -19.90 -19.17
CA ALA A 116 14.46 -20.83 -19.86
C ALA A 116 14.65 -20.49 -21.34
N ARG A 117 13.75 -19.70 -21.95
CA ARG A 117 14.04 -18.98 -23.19
C ARG A 117 15.11 -17.94 -22.87
N SER A 118 16.38 -18.34 -22.99
CA SER A 118 17.48 -17.40 -23.20
C SER A 118 17.05 -16.44 -24.31
N GLY A 119 17.30 -15.14 -24.17
CA GLY A 119 16.94 -14.09 -25.12
C GLY A 119 17.64 -14.24 -26.48
N GLN A 120 17.38 -15.35 -27.16
CA GLN A 120 17.43 -15.42 -28.61
C GLN A 120 16.22 -14.62 -29.05
N ASP A 121 16.49 -13.41 -29.49
CA ASP A 121 15.51 -12.49 -30.05
C ASP A 121 14.55 -13.30 -30.93
N ALA A 122 13.24 -13.10 -30.77
CA ALA A 122 12.25 -13.65 -31.71
C ALA A 122 12.53 -13.20 -33.15
N ASP A 123 13.40 -12.20 -33.31
CA ASP A 123 13.93 -11.68 -34.56
C ASP A 123 15.03 -12.58 -35.19
N GLU A 124 15.61 -13.53 -34.44
CA GLU A 124 16.68 -14.45 -34.91
C GLU A 124 16.17 -15.89 -35.17
N ILE A 125 14.95 -16.22 -34.74
CA ILE A 125 14.30 -17.51 -35.01
C ILE A 125 13.56 -17.41 -36.35
N ASP A 126 13.98 -18.23 -37.31
CA ASP A 126 13.33 -18.37 -38.61
C ASP A 126 11.81 -18.65 -38.45
N PRO A 127 10.91 -17.80 -38.97
CA PRO A 127 9.46 -17.92 -38.77
C PRO A 127 8.88 -19.26 -39.27
N ASP A 128 9.58 -19.95 -40.17
CA ASP A 128 9.22 -21.29 -40.61
C ASP A 128 9.34 -22.35 -39.50
N GLN A 129 10.17 -22.10 -38.48
CA GLN A 129 10.42 -23.01 -37.36
C GLN A 129 9.47 -22.79 -36.17
N LEU A 130 8.65 -21.74 -36.20
CA LEU A 130 7.62 -21.49 -35.19
C LEU A 130 6.42 -22.43 -35.38
N ALA A 131 5.73 -22.74 -34.28
CA ALA A 131 4.43 -23.40 -34.35
C ALA A 131 3.46 -22.55 -35.19
N PRO A 132 2.57 -23.15 -36.01
CA PRO A 132 1.69 -22.41 -36.92
C PRO A 132 0.90 -21.27 -36.26
N GLU A 133 0.51 -21.45 -35.00
CA GLU A 133 -0.22 -20.50 -34.17
C GLU A 133 0.61 -19.31 -33.66
N ASP A 134 1.93 -19.44 -33.60
CA ASP A 134 2.86 -18.44 -33.07
C ASP A 134 3.53 -17.60 -34.18
N ARG A 135 3.19 -17.87 -35.45
CA ARG A 135 3.76 -17.15 -36.60
C ARG A 135 3.16 -15.76 -36.73
N PRO A 136 3.97 -14.71 -37.01
CA PRO A 136 3.45 -13.38 -37.27
C PRO A 136 2.52 -13.40 -38.50
N ALA A 137 1.44 -12.61 -38.45
CA ALA A 137 0.31 -12.65 -39.37
C ALA A 137 0.62 -12.28 -40.86
N GLY A 138 1.89 -12.21 -41.24
CA GLY A 138 2.37 -12.02 -42.62
C GLY A 138 2.96 -13.27 -43.28
N HIS A 139 3.10 -14.40 -42.57
CA HIS A 139 3.80 -15.60 -43.10
C HIS A 139 2.86 -16.69 -43.64
N ALA A 140 1.64 -16.31 -44.01
CA ALA A 140 0.69 -17.25 -44.61
C ALA A 140 1.06 -17.51 -46.09
N ASP A 141 1.37 -18.77 -46.38
CA ASP A 141 1.41 -19.41 -47.69
C ASP A 141 2.51 -18.99 -48.69
N SER A 142 3.66 -19.68 -48.63
CA SER A 142 4.29 -20.19 -49.85
C SER A 142 4.09 -21.71 -49.93
N LEU A 143 3.03 -22.09 -50.63
CA LEU A 143 2.68 -23.46 -50.99
C LEU A 143 3.86 -24.23 -51.59
N HIS A 144 4.04 -25.48 -51.15
CA HIS A 144 4.87 -26.47 -51.82
C HIS A 144 4.28 -26.79 -53.21
N GLY A 145 4.79 -26.13 -54.25
CA GLY A 145 4.54 -26.42 -55.66
C GLY A 145 5.85 -26.71 -56.38
N PRO A 146 5.88 -27.60 -57.39
CA PRO A 146 7.13 -28.03 -58.01
C PRO A 146 7.80 -26.86 -58.75
N HIS A 147 9.13 -26.84 -58.70
CA HIS A 147 10.05 -25.87 -59.31
C HIS A 147 9.50 -25.17 -60.57
N VAL A 148 9.38 -23.85 -60.51
CA VAL A 148 9.26 -22.97 -61.67
C VAL A 148 10.34 -21.90 -61.56
N GLU A 149 11.14 -21.77 -62.61
CA GLU A 149 12.27 -20.85 -62.76
C GLU A 149 11.91 -19.39 -62.42
N GLU A 150 12.81 -18.74 -61.67
CA GLU A 150 12.79 -17.30 -61.38
C GLU A 150 12.97 -16.49 -62.68
N PRO A 151 12.16 -15.43 -62.89
CA PRO A 151 12.57 -14.30 -63.71
C PRO A 151 12.97 -13.13 -62.82
N ASP A 152 14.21 -12.68 -62.99
CA ASP A 152 14.78 -11.45 -62.45
C ASP A 152 13.82 -10.25 -62.61
N GLY A 153 13.50 -9.58 -61.50
CA GLY A 153 12.69 -8.37 -61.52
C GLY A 153 12.54 -7.76 -60.15
N HIS A 154 13.50 -6.91 -59.77
CA HIS A 154 13.43 -6.07 -58.57
C HIS A 154 12.14 -5.24 -58.55
N LEU A 155 11.15 -5.68 -57.77
CA LEU A 155 10.00 -4.89 -57.35
C LEU A 155 10.23 -4.50 -55.89
N ALA A 156 10.62 -3.25 -55.70
CA ALA A 156 10.76 -2.61 -54.40
C ALA A 156 9.43 -2.66 -53.65
N VAL A 157 9.38 -3.44 -52.58
CA VAL A 157 8.29 -3.37 -51.59
C VAL A 157 8.49 -2.07 -50.82
N PRO A 158 7.49 -1.18 -50.73
CA PRO A 158 7.59 0.03 -49.93
C PRO A 158 7.69 -0.37 -48.44
N SER A 159 8.82 -0.08 -47.79
CA SER A 159 8.92 -0.10 -46.33
C SER A 159 8.08 1.06 -45.80
N ASP A 160 7.06 0.74 -45.03
CA ASP A 160 6.30 1.74 -44.26
C ASP A 160 7.15 2.07 -43.02
N ASP A 161 8.17 2.90 -43.23
CA ASP A 161 9.07 3.37 -42.19
C ASP A 161 8.30 4.32 -41.26
N VAL A 162 7.85 3.80 -40.11
CA VAL A 162 7.39 4.63 -39.00
C VAL A 162 8.62 5.37 -38.45
N ASP A 163 8.68 6.67 -38.74
CA ASP A 163 9.76 7.59 -38.40
C ASP A 163 9.91 7.75 -36.88
N LEU A 164 10.59 6.79 -36.24
CA LEU A 164 11.02 6.89 -34.85
C LEU A 164 12.26 7.79 -34.81
N ALA A 165 12.07 8.99 -34.26
CA ALA A 165 13.13 9.97 -34.04
C ALA A 165 14.35 9.33 -33.38
N ARG A 166 15.47 9.28 -34.11
CA ARG A 166 16.74 8.77 -33.59
C ARG A 166 17.13 9.52 -32.30
N PRO A 167 17.44 8.83 -31.19
CA PRO A 167 17.99 9.49 -30.03
C PRO A 167 19.40 9.98 -30.39
N ARG A 168 19.63 11.29 -30.23
CA ARG A 168 20.97 11.88 -30.32
C ARG A 168 21.85 11.28 -29.21
N GLY A 169 22.58 10.24 -29.56
CA GLY A 169 23.69 9.74 -28.76
C GLY A 169 24.78 10.80 -28.71
N GLY A 170 24.92 11.43 -27.55
CA GLY A 170 26.11 12.15 -27.16
C GLY A 170 27.23 11.16 -26.82
N ALA A 171 28.40 11.38 -27.39
CA ALA A 171 29.70 10.96 -26.89
C ALA A 171 30.65 12.09 -27.27
N ARG A 172 31.10 12.87 -26.28
CA ARG A 172 32.47 12.78 -25.72
C ARG A 172 33.54 13.15 -26.73
#